data_AF-A0AAV4FBA5-F1
#
_entry.id   AF-A0AAV4FBA5-F1
#
_cell.length_a   1.000
_cell.length_b   1.000
_cell.length_c   1.000
_cell.angle_alpha   90.00
_cell.angle_beta   90.00
_cell.angle_gamma   90.00
#
_symmetry.space_group_name_H-M   'P 1'
#
loop_
_entity.id
_entity.type
_entity.pdbx_description
1 polymer ?
#
loop_
_entity_poly.entity_id
_entity_poly.type
_entity_poly.pdbx_seq_one_letter_code
_entity_poly.pdbx_strand_id
1 'polypeptide(L)'
;MGSEDHDYEDQVKELIDLVMVMTDQNNDGVITFEEFSEYVHHDILCIELLGSVLPRDCIISSFLPLIKEKPPHAVSLYFAHERHNSLQEPTMPPRRDKLYPVRLELP
;
A
#
# COMPACT_ATOMS: atom_id res chain seq x y z
N MET A 1 30.50 -18.15 17.28
CA MET A 1 29.66 -17.59 16.19
C MET A 1 28.32 -18.29 16.30
N GLY A 2 27.31 -17.60 16.80
CA GLY A 2 26.01 -18.20 17.15
C GLY A 2 25.18 -17.40 18.15
N SER A 3 25.71 -16.30 18.71
CA SER A 3 24.97 -15.39 19.59
C SER A 3 24.26 -14.27 18.82
N GLU A 4 24.87 -13.74 17.75
CA GLU A 4 24.34 -12.58 17.00
C GLU A 4 23.07 -12.90 16.22
N ASP A 5 22.92 -14.12 15.70
CA ASP A 5 21.72 -14.53 14.95
C ASP A 5 20.50 -14.72 15.87
N HIS A 6 20.71 -15.22 17.09
CA HIS A 6 19.63 -15.35 18.08
C HIS A 6 19.12 -13.99 18.56
N ASP A 7 20.01 -13.03 18.80
CA ASP A 7 19.63 -11.69 19.23
C ASP A 7 18.81 -10.94 18.17
N TYR A 8 19.06 -11.19 16.88
CA TYR A 8 18.29 -10.58 15.78
C TYR A 8 16.89 -11.17 15.65
N GLU A 9 16.75 -12.50 15.73
CA GLU A 9 15.43 -13.16 15.66
C GLU A 9 14.51 -12.72 16.79
N ASP A 10 15.05 -12.56 18.00
CA ASP A 10 14.24 -12.15 19.15
C ASP A 10 13.80 -10.68 19.03
N GLN A 11 14.64 -9.79 18.51
CA GLN A 11 14.25 -8.41 18.17
C GLN A 11 13.13 -8.36 17.11
N VAL A 12 13.20 -9.24 16.11
CA VAL A 12 12.15 -9.32 15.07
C VAL A 12 10.84 -9.82 15.67
N LYS A 13 10.87 -10.81 16.57
CA LYS A 13 9.66 -11.30 17.25
C LYS A 13 9.02 -10.22 18.11
N GLU A 14 9.81 -9.49 18.91
CA GLU A 14 9.28 -8.39 19.72
C GLU A 14 8.61 -7.31 18.87
N LEU A 15 9.17 -7.01 17.69
CA LEU A 15 8.56 -6.08 16.74
C LEU A 15 7.24 -6.62 16.18
N ILE A 16 7.21 -7.90 15.80
CA ILE A 16 5.98 -8.54 15.31
C ILE A 16 4.90 -8.53 16.39
N ASP A 17 5.23 -8.89 17.62
CA ASP A 17 4.29 -8.89 18.74
C ASP A 17 3.71 -7.49 19.00
N LEU A 18 4.55 -6.46 18.93
CA LEU A 18 4.11 -5.06 19.05
C LEU A 18 3.12 -4.69 17.93
N VAL A 19 3.44 -5.05 16.68
CA VAL A 19 2.58 -4.78 15.53
C VAL A 19 1.24 -5.51 15.66
N MET A 20 1.25 -6.77 16.07
CA MET A 20 0.03 -7.55 16.29
C MET A 20 -0.86 -6.89 17.34
N VAL A 21 -0.29 -6.49 18.49
CA VAL A 21 -1.05 -5.79 19.55
C VAL A 21 -1.69 -4.48 19.07
N MET A 22 -1.04 -3.78 18.14
CA MET A 22 -1.53 -2.51 17.63
C MET A 22 -2.58 -2.66 16.52
N THR A 23 -2.50 -3.74 15.74
CA THR A 23 -3.22 -3.85 14.46
C THR A 23 -4.30 -4.93 14.47
N ASP A 24 -4.07 -6.05 15.15
CA ASP A 24 -5.03 -7.15 15.30
C ASP A 24 -6.08 -6.78 16.36
N GLN A 25 -7.18 -6.18 15.91
CA GLN A 25 -8.24 -5.69 16.80
C GLN A 25 -9.02 -6.82 17.45
N ASN A 26 -9.15 -7.95 16.74
CA ASN A 26 -9.99 -9.06 17.16
C ASN A 26 -9.20 -10.15 17.92
N ASN A 27 -7.86 -10.06 17.93
CA ASN A 27 -6.90 -10.96 18.59
C ASN A 27 -6.99 -12.41 18.08
N ASP A 28 -7.29 -12.62 16.80
CA ASP A 28 -7.29 -13.95 16.16
C ASP A 28 -5.92 -14.38 15.64
N GLY A 29 -4.91 -13.50 15.75
CA GLY A 29 -3.55 -13.73 15.29
C GLY A 29 -3.36 -13.44 13.80
N VAL A 30 -4.31 -12.78 13.14
CA VAL A 30 -4.26 -12.41 11.72
C VAL A 30 -4.61 -10.93 11.56
N ILE A 31 -3.84 -10.23 10.72
CA ILE A 31 -4.17 -8.85 10.35
C ILE A 31 -4.97 -8.89 9.05
N THR A 32 -6.26 -8.59 9.13
CA THR A 32 -7.13 -8.45 7.95
C THR A 32 -6.85 -7.14 7.19
N PHE A 33 -7.33 -7.06 5.95
CA PHE A 33 -7.19 -5.81 5.17
C PHE A 33 -7.95 -4.66 5.82
N GLU A 34 -9.12 -4.93 6.39
CA GLU A 34 -9.94 -3.96 7.09
C GLU A 34 -9.21 -3.37 8.30
N GLU A 35 -8.64 -4.23 9.15
CA GLU A 35 -7.85 -3.83 10.33
C GLU A 35 -6.61 -3.03 9.95
N PHE A 36 -5.84 -3.53 8.98
CA PHE A 36 -4.67 -2.82 8.46
C PHE A 36 -5.05 -1.45 7.88
N SER A 37 -6.10 -1.40 7.05
CA SER A 37 -6.58 -0.18 6.44
C SER A 37 -7.01 0.82 7.51
N GLU A 38 -7.82 0.42 8.48
CA GLU A 38 -8.27 1.30 9.57
C GLU A 38 -7.08 1.86 10.36
N TYR A 39 -6.08 1.02 10.66
CA TYR A 39 -4.88 1.42 11.36
C TYR A 39 -4.04 2.45 10.55
N VAL A 40 -3.85 2.22 9.26
CA VAL A 40 -3.14 3.17 8.36
C VAL A 40 -3.91 4.49 8.17
N HIS A 41 -5.24 4.49 8.26
CA HIS A 41 -6.02 5.74 8.23
C HIS A 41 -5.80 6.59 9.49
N HIS A 42 -5.47 5.97 10.63
CA HIS A 42 -5.14 6.68 11.85
C HIS A 42 -3.73 7.29 11.80
N ASP A 43 -2.75 6.55 11.26
CA ASP A 43 -1.41 7.06 10.96
C ASP A 43 -0.89 6.52 9.62
N ILE A 44 -0.77 7.42 8.63
CA ILE A 44 -0.36 7.07 7.27
C ILE A 44 1.06 6.47 7.20
N LEU A 45 1.93 6.80 8.16
CA LEU A 45 3.30 6.26 8.20
C LEU A 45 3.31 4.76 8.55
N CYS A 46 2.25 4.25 9.18
CA CYS A 46 2.09 2.83 9.46
C CYS A 46 1.91 1.97 8.20
N ILE A 47 1.76 2.58 7.01
CA ILE A 47 1.79 1.82 5.76
C ILE A 47 3.15 1.10 5.55
N GLU A 48 4.22 1.62 6.14
CA GLU A 48 5.56 1.04 6.06
C GLU A 48 5.88 0.08 7.21
N LEU A 49 4.89 -0.23 8.06
CA LEU A 49 5.08 -1.06 9.27
C LEU A 49 5.58 -2.48 8.94
N LEU A 50 5.13 -3.02 7.81
CA LEU A 50 5.53 -4.35 7.31
C LEU A 50 6.70 -4.30 6.33
N GLY A 51 7.30 -3.11 6.14
CA GLY A 51 8.42 -2.88 5.25
C GLY A 51 8.28 -1.58 4.46
N SER A 52 9.42 -1.06 3.99
CA SER A 52 9.45 0.17 3.19
C SER A 52 8.69 -0.02 1.88
N VAL A 53 7.61 0.72 1.70
CA VAL A 53 6.79 0.72 0.49
C VAL A 53 6.73 2.10 -0.17
N LEU A 54 7.19 3.14 0.53
CA LEU A 54 7.27 4.48 -0.01
C LEU A 54 8.61 4.70 -0.73
N PRO A 55 8.62 5.49 -1.82
CA PRO A 55 9.85 5.83 -2.50
C PRO A 55 10.76 6.66 -1.60
N ARG A 56 12.07 6.38 -1.64
CA ARG A 56 13.08 7.18 -0.94
C ARG A 56 13.09 8.63 -1.43
N ASP A 57 13.51 9.56 -0.56
CA ASP A 57 13.56 11.00 -0.86
C ASP A 57 14.35 11.36 -2.12
N CYS A 58 15.44 10.64 -2.41
CA CYS A 58 16.23 10.85 -3.62
C CYS A 58 15.44 10.51 -4.90
N ILE A 59 14.58 9.50 -4.84
CA ILE A 59 13.69 9.09 -5.92
C ILE A 59 12.60 10.15 -6.09
N ILE A 60 11.96 10.56 -5.00
CA ILE A 60 10.92 11.60 -5.00
C ILE A 60 11.47 12.91 -5.59
N SER A 61 12.64 13.35 -5.13
CA SER A 61 13.29 14.60 -5.58
C SER A 61 13.63 14.57 -7.07
N SER A 62 14.01 13.40 -7.59
CA SER A 62 14.34 13.23 -9.01
C SER A 62 13.08 13.07 -9.87
N PHE A 63 12.03 12.45 -9.34
CA PHE A 63 10.81 12.11 -10.07
C PHE A 63 9.79 13.24 -10.11
N LEU A 64 9.55 13.95 -8.99
CA LEU A 64 8.53 15.00 -8.91
C LEU A 64 8.66 16.08 -9.99
N PRO A 65 9.87 16.60 -10.32
CA PRO A 65 10.03 17.58 -11.39
C PRO A 65 9.57 17.05 -12.77
N LEU A 66 9.68 15.74 -13.03
CA LEU A 66 9.31 15.12 -14.30
C LEU A 66 7.80 15.10 -14.54
N ILE A 67 7.00 15.16 -13.47
CA ILE A 67 5.53 15.11 -13.53
C ILE A 67 4.85 16.44 -13.20
N LYS A 68 5.53 17.34 -12.46
CA LYS A 68 4.95 18.59 -11.96
C LYS A 68 4.42 19.50 -13.07
N GLU A 69 5.12 19.56 -14.21
CA GLU A 69 4.75 20.40 -15.36
C GLU A 69 3.86 19.70 -16.38
N LYS A 70 3.44 18.45 -16.12
CA LYS A 70 2.63 17.67 -17.04
C LYS A 70 1.14 17.88 -16.78
N PRO A 71 0.30 17.98 -17.83
CA PRO A 71 -1.14 18.03 -17.64
C PRO A 71 -1.65 16.72 -17.00
N PRO A 72 -2.72 16.76 -16.18
CA PRO A 72 -3.21 15.58 -15.45
C PRO A 72 -3.43 14.34 -16.31
N HIS A 73 -3.89 14.53 -17.56
CA HIS A 73 -4.08 13.44 -18.52
C HIS A 73 -2.77 12.76 -18.94
N ALA A 74 -1.70 13.52 -19.16
CA ALA A 74 -0.39 12.96 -19.53
C ALA A 74 0.26 12.19 -18.37
N VAL A 75 0.05 12.65 -17.13
CA VAL A 75 0.48 11.95 -15.92
C VAL A 75 -0.27 10.63 -15.76
N SER A 76 -1.59 10.64 -15.96
CA SER A 76 -2.44 9.44 -15.93
C SER A 76 -2.01 8.40 -16.95
N LEU A 77 -1.74 8.80 -18.20
CA LEU A 77 -1.23 7.91 -19.25
C LEU A 77 0.14 7.31 -18.91
N TYR A 78 1.04 8.12 -18.35
CA TYR A 78 2.36 7.65 -17.91
C TYR A 78 2.22 6.55 -16.84
N PHE A 79 1.45 6.79 -15.77
CA PHE A 79 1.26 5.77 -14.73
C PHE A 79 0.50 4.54 -15.23
N ALA A 80 -0.46 4.68 -16.15
CA ALA A 80 -1.13 3.54 -16.75
C ALA A 80 -0.16 2.66 -17.56
N HIS A 81 0.75 3.29 -18.33
CA HIS A 81 1.81 2.60 -19.05
C HIS A 81 2.79 1.88 -18.11
N GLU A 82 3.27 2.58 -17.08
CA GLU A 82 4.22 2.03 -16.11
C GLU A 82 3.62 0.88 -15.29
N ARG A 83 2.35 0.98 -14.86
CA ARG A 83 1.65 -0.12 -14.15
C ARG A 83 1.56 -1.37 -15.00
N HIS A 84 1.22 -1.23 -16.28
CA HIS A 84 1.11 -2.37 -17.19
C HIS A 84 2.47 -3.05 -17.40
N ASN A 85 3.53 -2.26 -17.64
CA ASN A 85 4.86 -2.81 -17.92
C ASN A 85 5.56 -3.38 -16.67
N SER A 86 5.38 -2.72 -15.52
CA SER A 86 6.10 -3.07 -14.28
C SER A 86 5.39 -4.14 -13.46
N LEU A 87 4.06 -4.14 -13.44
CA LEU A 87 3.25 -5.04 -12.60
C LEU A 87 2.56 -6.15 -13.41
N GLN A 88 2.71 -6.16 -14.74
CA GLN A 88 2.02 -7.08 -15.65
C GLN A 88 0.50 -7.10 -15.43
N GLU A 89 -0.06 -6.00 -14.92
CA GLU A 89 -1.49 -5.93 -14.66
C GLU A 89 -2.26 -6.05 -15.97
N PRO A 90 -3.34 -6.84 -16.00
CA PRO A 90 -4.19 -6.94 -17.17
C PRO A 90 -4.70 -5.54 -17.51
N THR A 91 -4.53 -5.15 -18.78
CA THR A 91 -5.00 -3.86 -19.29
C THR A 91 -6.49 -3.75 -19.00
N MET A 92 -6.90 -2.85 -18.09
CA MET A 92 -8.33 -2.67 -17.81
C MET A 92 -9.02 -2.31 -19.13
N PRO A 93 -10.05 -3.06 -19.57
CA PRO A 93 -10.82 -2.66 -20.73
C PRO A 93 -11.38 -1.25 -20.50
N PRO A 94 -11.49 -0.43 -21.56
CA PRO A 94 -12.05 0.91 -21.43
C PRO A 94 -13.38 0.83 -20.68
N ARG A 95 -13.49 1.58 -19.57
CA ARG A 95 -14.68 1.58 -18.71
C ARG A 95 -15.91 1.79 -19.60
N ARG A 96 -16.70 0.72 -19.79
CA ARG A 96 -18.10 0.90 -20.17
C ARG A 96 -18.75 1.54 -18.96
N ASP A 97 -19.28 2.73 -19.16
CA ASP A 97 -19.97 3.49 -18.12
C ASP A 97 -20.92 2.59 -17.32
N LYS A 98 -20.91 2.80 -15.99
CA LYS A 98 -21.70 2.17 -14.91
C LYS A 98 -20.90 1.23 -14.00
N LEU A 99 -20.04 1.81 -13.17
CA LEU A 99 -19.46 1.15 -11.99
C LEU A 99 -20.41 1.12 -10.77
N TYR A 100 -21.63 1.62 -10.92
CA TYR A 100 -22.68 1.48 -9.91
C TYR A 100 -23.96 0.99 -10.59
N PRO A 101 -24.64 -0.04 -10.05
CA PRO A 101 -26.03 -0.27 -10.38
C PRO A 101 -26.81 1.02 -10.09
N VAL A 102 -27.63 1.44 -11.06
CA VAL A 102 -28.68 2.43 -10.83
C VAL A 102 -29.50 1.95 -9.64
N ARG A 103 -29.78 2.87 -8.69
CA ARG A 103 -30.55 2.66 -7.46
C ARG A 103 -31.47 1.44 -7.53
N LEU A 104 -31.26 0.48 -6.64
CA LEU A 104 -32.30 -0.50 -6.30
C LEU A 104 -33.44 0.29 -5.67
N GLU A 105 -34.52 0.52 -6.42
CA GLU A 105 -35.78 0.92 -5.80
C GLU A 105 -36.27 -0.30 -5.00
N LEU A 106 -36.25 -0.17 -3.68
CA LEU A 106 -36.84 -1.14 -2.78
C LEU A 106 -38.38 -0.95 -2.78
N PRO A 107 -39.15 -2.05 -2.69
CA PRO A 107 -40.61 -2.01 -2.69
C PRO A 107 -41.20 -1.31 -1.46
#